data_AF-A0A5S3WHT4-F1
#
_entry.id   AF-A0A5S3WHT4-F1
#
_cell.length_a   1.000
_cell.length_b   1.000
_cell.length_c   1.000
_cell.angle_alpha   90.00
_cell.angle_beta   90.00
_cell.angle_gamma   90.00
#
_symmetry.space_group_name_H-M   'P 1'
#
loop_
_entity.id
_entity.type
_entity.pdbx_description
1 polymer ?
#
loop_
_entity_poly.entity_id
_entity_poly.type
_entity_poly.pdbx_seq_one_letter_code
_entity_poly.pdbx_strand_id
1 'polypeptide(L)' 'SANLLYSPVKKLTFGVEFKHAERETESGADGDLDRLQFSAKYAF' A
#
# COMPACT_ATOMS: atom_id res chain seq x y z
N SER A 1 -1.52 6.55 -4.69
CA SER A 1 -1.61 5.15 -4.25
C SER A 1 -3.04 4.64 -4.43
N ALA A 2 -3.20 3.33 -4.60
CA ALA A 2 -4.48 2.65 -4.63
C ALA A 2 -4.50 1.59 -3.51
N ASN A 3 -5.60 1.48 -2.77
CA ASN A 3 -5.76 0.50 -1.69
C ASN A 3 -7.14 -0.15 -1.79
N LEU A 4 -7.16 -1.48 -1.77
CA LEU A 4 -8.36 -2.29 -1.78
C LEU A 4 -8.39 -3.14 -0.51
N LEU A 5 -9.47 -3.00 0.27
CA LEU A 5 -9.76 -3.83 1.43
C LEU A 5 -11.02 -4.64 1.15
N TYR A 6 -10.95 -5.95 1.35
CA TYR A 6 -12.06 -6.89 1.17
C TYR A 6 -12.29 -7.69 2.44
N SER A 7 -13.52 -7.66 2.96
CA SER A 7 -13.91 -8.40 4.16
C SER A 7 -14.98 -9.43 3.82
N PRO A 8 -14.61 -10.69 3.48
CA PRO A 8 -15.59 -11.72 3.15
C PRO A 8 -16.50 -12.06 4.34
N VAL A 9 -16.00 -11.88 5.56
CA VAL A 9 -16.76 -12.02 6.81
C VAL A 9 -16.35 -10.91 7.78
N LYS A 10 -17.22 -10.53 8.72
CA LYS A 10 -16.97 -9.40 9.66
C LYS A 10 -15.63 -9.48 10.41
N LYS A 11 -15.15 -10.69 10.69
CA LYS A 11 -13.93 -10.91 11.49
C LYS A 11 -12.64 -10.97 10.65
N LEU A 12 -12.73 -11.00 9.33
CA LEU A 12 -11.58 -11.22 8.45
C LEU A 12 -11.54 -10.17 7.35
N THR A 13 -10.43 -9.45 7.26
CA THR A 13 -10.18 -8.45 6.21
C THR A 13 -8.87 -8.75 5.51
N PHE A 14 -8.89 -8.73 4.19
CA PHE A 14 -7.72 -8.77 3.34
C PHE A 14 -7.49 -7.40 2.72
N GLY A 15 -6.23 -7.02 2.52
CA GLY A 15 -5.87 -5.75 1.90
C GLY A 15 -4.75 -5.89 0.89
N VAL A 16 -4.84 -5.13 -0.19
CA VAL A 16 -3.77 -4.94 -1.16
C VAL A 16 -3.61 -3.45 -1.44
N GLU A 17 -2.39 -2.94 -1.33
CA GLU A 17 -2.04 -1.55 -1.58
C GLU A 17 -0.94 -1.48 -2.66
N PHE A 18 -1.15 -0.59 -3.63
CA PHE A 18 -0.13 -0.15 -4.57
C PHE A 18 0.19 1.33 -4.33
N LYS A 19 1.48 1.66 -4.24
CA LYS A 19 1.95 3.03 -4.02
C LYS A 19 3.04 3.36 -5.03
N HIS A 20 2.78 4.40 -5.81
CA HIS A 20 3.75 5.08 -6.65
C HIS A 20 4.13 6.39 -5.94
N ALA A 21 5.42 6.68 -5.84
CA ALA A 21 5.95 7.91 -5.25
C ALA A 21 7.23 8.32 -5.97
N GLU A 22 7.31 9.60 -6.33
CA GLU A 22 8.49 10.23 -6.92
C GLU A 22 9.12 11.15 -5.88
N ARG A 23 10.45 11.17 -5.81
CA ARG A 23 11.20 12.04 -4.90
C ARG A 23 12.33 12.71 -5.65
N GLU A 24 12.26 14.04 -5.73
CA GLU A 24 13.39 14.89 -6.13
C GLU A 24 14.03 15.50 -4.87
N THR A 25 15.35 15.56 -4.83
CA THR A 25 16.11 16.20 -3.74
C THR A 25 16.71 17.51 -4.18
N GLU A 26 16.92 18.46 -3.26
CA GLU A 26 17.50 19.77 -3.57
C GLU A 26 18.92 19.69 -4.18
N SER A 27 19.61 18.57 -3.98
CA SER A 27 20.88 18.25 -4.65
C SER A 27 20.75 17.81 -6.12
N GLY A 28 19.53 17.77 -6.66
CA GLY A 28 19.23 17.32 -8.03
C GLY A 28 19.25 15.81 -8.22
N ALA A 29 19.11 15.03 -7.14
CA ALA A 29 18.99 13.58 -7.24
C ALA A 29 17.51 13.16 -7.16
N ASP A 30 17.09 12.36 -8.13
CA ASP A 30 15.72 11.90 -8.29
C ASP A 30 15.63 10.40 -7.99
N GLY A 31 14.46 9.97 -7.50
CA GLY A 31 14.22 8.56 -7.20
C GLY A 31 12.75 8.22 -7.18
N ASP A 32 12.44 7.08 -7.80
CA ASP A 32 11.08 6.56 -7.92
C ASP A 32 10.88 5.36 -6.99
N LEU A 33 9.67 5.24 -6.44
CA LEU A 33 9.27 4.14 -5.58
C LEU A 33 7.91 3.60 -6.00
N ASP A 34 7.93 2.40 -6.55
CA ASP A 34 6.76 1.54 -6.73
C ASP A 34 6.74 0.45 -5.65
N ARG A 35 5.65 0.40 -4.88
CA ARG A 35 5.50 -0.55 -3.77
C ARG A 35 4.14 -1.25 -3.83
N LEU A 36 4.16 -2.57 -3.87
CA LEU A 36 2.99 -3.44 -3.68
C LEU A 36 3.03 -4.06 -2.27
N GLN A 37 1.94 -3.97 -1.53
CA GLN A 37 1.82 -4.47 -0.16
C GLN A 37 0.55 -5.29 0.02
N PHE A 38 0.67 -6.44 0.67
CA PHE A 38 -0.44 -7.30 1.05
C PHE A 38 -0.66 -7.28 2.56
N SER A 39 -1.89 -7.45 3.02
CA SER A 39 -2.24 -7.47 4.43
C SER A 39 -3.44 -8.38 4.71
N ALA A 40 -3.48 -8.92 5.93
CA ALA A 40 -4.63 -9.64 6.47
C ALA A 40 -4.84 -9.23 7.93
N LYS A 41 -6.10 -9.03 8.33
CA LYS A 41 -6.50 -8.68 9.69
C LYS A 41 -7.58 -9.65 10.15
N TYR A 42 -7.41 -10.19 11.35
CA TYR A 42 -8.43 -10.94 12.06
C TYR A 42 -8.86 -10.16 13.32
N ALA A 43 -10.18 -9.97 13.51
CA ALA A 43 -10.75 -9.29 14.66
C ALA A 43 -11.40 -10.29 15.62
N PHE A 44 -10.92 -10.31 16.87
CA PHE A 44 -11.34 -11.24 17.92
C PHE A 44 -12.65 -10.79 18.56
#